data_AF-A0AAP7M8R4-F1
#
_entry.id   AF-A0AAP7M8R4-F1
#
_cell.length_a   1.000
_cell.length_b   1.000
_cell.length_c   1.000
_cell.angle_alpha   90.00
_cell.angle_beta   90.00
_cell.angle_gamma   90.00
#
_symmetry.space_group_name_H-M   'P 1'
#
loop_
_entity.id
_entity.type
_entity.pdbx_description
1 polymer ?
#
loop_
_entity_poly.entity_id
_entity_poly.type
_entity_poly.pdbx_seq_one_letter_code
_entity_poly.pdbx_strand_id
1 'polypeptide(L)'
;MSVKELRSLISTAEKQQTKILTRPKAAAMRAKINKYVKDHGYTIEELYGVPDAAAPSKSKKTNVRKSPSARKLGKVAPKYRNPAN
;
A
#
# COMPACT_ATOMS: atom_id res chain seq x y z
N MET A 1 8.92 36.91 -5.71
CA MET A 1 8.10 36.44 -4.58
C MET A 1 7.79 37.63 -3.69
N SER A 2 6.52 38.05 -3.65
CA SER A 2 6.10 39.16 -2.79
C SER A 2 5.70 38.67 -1.40
N VAL A 3 5.80 39.53 -0.39
CA VAL A 3 5.41 39.22 1.00
C VAL A 3 3.94 38.79 1.09
N LYS A 4 3.08 39.30 0.19
CA LYS A 4 1.66 38.92 0.11
C LYS A 4 1.46 37.49 -0.40
N GLU A 5 2.24 37.07 -1.39
CA GLU A 5 2.22 35.70 -1.92
C GLU A 5 2.67 34.70 -0.86
N LEU A 6 3.71 35.02 -0.09
CA LEU A 6 4.20 34.16 1.01
C LEU A 6 3.13 33.97 2.09
N ARG A 7 2.47 35.05 2.52
CA ARG A 7 1.38 34.95 3.51
C ARG A 7 0.20 34.14 2.98
N SER A 8 -0.17 34.32 1.71
CA SER A 8 -1.21 33.52 1.06
C SER A 8 -0.84 32.03 1.08
N LEU A 9 0.38 31.69 0.66
CA LEU A 9 0.88 30.32 0.62
C LEU A 9 0.85 29.66 2.01
N ILE A 10 1.34 30.35 3.04
CA ILE A 10 1.31 29.85 4.42
C ILE A 10 -0.14 29.57 4.86
N SER A 11 -1.06 30.52 4.65
CA SER A 11 -2.46 30.33 5.03
C SER A 11 -3.13 29.14 4.32
N THR A 12 -2.76 28.87 3.06
CA THR A 12 -3.27 27.71 2.32
C THR A 12 -2.67 26.41 2.84
N ALA A 13 -1.39 26.41 3.20
CA ALA A 13 -0.71 25.26 3.79
C ALA A 13 -1.31 24.90 5.16
N GLU A 14 -1.57 25.88 6.02
CA GLU A 14 -2.23 25.67 7.32
C GLU A 14 -3.65 25.10 7.16
N LYS A 15 -4.42 25.61 6.19
CA LYS A 15 -5.74 25.05 5.85
C LYS A 15 -5.66 23.59 5.36
N GLN A 16 -4.63 23.24 4.60
CA GLN A 16 -4.42 21.85 4.17
C GLN A 16 -3.99 20.96 5.33
N GLN A 17 -3.09 21.45 6.19
CA GLN A 17 -2.62 20.73 7.37
C GLN A 17 -3.77 20.42 8.33
N THR A 18 -4.59 21.40 8.67
CA THR A 18 -5.77 21.21 9.53
C THR A 18 -6.75 20.20 8.95
N LYS A 19 -7.01 20.23 7.64
CA LYS A 19 -7.82 19.20 6.95
C LYS A 19 -7.22 17.80 7.05
N ILE A 20 -5.90 17.67 6.93
CA ILE A 20 -5.21 16.38 7.00
C ILE A 20 -5.16 15.84 8.44
N LEU A 21 -5.05 16.73 9.43
CA LEU A 21 -5.00 16.36 10.84
C LEU A 21 -6.38 15.96 11.38
N THR A 22 -7.43 16.66 10.97
CA THR A 22 -8.80 16.42 11.46
C THR A 22 -9.50 15.27 10.74
N ARG A 23 -9.05 14.86 9.54
CA ARG A 23 -9.69 13.76 8.81
C ARG A 23 -9.37 12.38 9.44
N PRO A 24 -10.34 11.44 9.42
CA PRO A 24 -10.05 10.05 9.74
C PRO A 24 -9.06 9.45 8.73
N LYS A 25 -8.24 8.49 9.18
CA LYS A 25 -7.27 7.78 8.32
C LYS A 25 -7.97 7.26 7.05
N ALA A 26 -7.39 7.53 5.88
CA ALA A 26 -7.98 7.16 4.59
C ALA A 26 -8.30 5.66 4.50
N ALA A 27 -7.44 4.80 5.07
CA ALA A 27 -7.68 3.36 5.15
C ALA A 27 -8.96 3.01 5.93
N ALA A 28 -9.25 3.72 7.02
CA ALA A 28 -10.45 3.49 7.82
C ALA A 28 -11.72 3.90 7.06
N MET A 29 -11.69 5.03 6.33
CA MET A 29 -12.80 5.44 5.47
C MET A 29 -13.03 4.46 4.33
N ARG A 30 -11.97 4.03 3.65
CA ARG A 30 -12.05 3.00 2.59
C ARG A 30 -12.67 1.70 3.10
N ALA A 31 -12.28 1.26 4.30
CA ALA A 31 -12.85 0.07 4.92
C ALA A 31 -14.36 0.23 5.19
N LYS A 32 -14.80 1.38 5.71
CA LYS A 32 -16.23 1.67 5.95
C LYS A 32 -17.04 1.66 4.65
N ILE A 33 -16.54 2.32 3.60
CA ILE A 33 -17.21 2.36 2.29
C ILE A 33 -17.29 0.94 1.70
N ASN A 34 -16.17 0.21 1.67
CA ASN A 34 -16.15 -1.17 1.19
C ASN A 34 -17.11 -2.08 1.95
N LYS A 35 -17.22 -1.89 3.27
CA LYS A 35 -18.16 -2.65 4.08
C LYS A 35 -19.60 -2.33 3.67
N TYR A 36 -19.98 -1.06 3.65
CA TYR A 36 -21.31 -0.62 3.27
C TYR A 36 -21.73 -1.13 1.89
N VAL A 37 -20.84 -1.01 0.91
CA VAL A 37 -21.10 -1.42 -0.48
C VAL A 37 -21.28 -2.94 -0.57
N LYS A 38 -20.45 -3.72 0.15
CA LYS A 38 -20.59 -5.18 0.24
C LYS A 38 -21.84 -5.63 0.97
N ASP A 39 -22.25 -4.92 2.02
CA ASP A 39 -23.48 -5.21 2.77
C ASP A 39 -24.71 -5.11 1.85
N HIS A 40 -24.62 -4.30 0.79
CA HIS A 40 -25.66 -4.14 -0.24
C HIS A 40 -25.40 -4.98 -1.50
N GLY A 41 -24.44 -5.92 -1.46
CA GLY A 41 -24.16 -6.85 -2.56
C GLY A 41 -23.44 -6.24 -3.76
N TYR A 42 -22.97 -4.99 -3.65
CA TYR A 42 -22.23 -4.33 -4.71
C TYR A 42 -20.72 -4.36 -4.45
N THR A 43 -19.94 -4.04 -5.47
CA THR A 43 -18.54 -3.66 -5.34
C THR A 43 -18.31 -2.21 -5.77
N ILE A 44 -17.28 -1.55 -5.24
CA ILE A 44 -16.94 -0.17 -5.66
C ILE A 44 -16.63 -0.10 -7.16
N GLU A 45 -16.06 -1.18 -7.71
CA GLU A 45 -15.73 -1.33 -9.13
C GLU A 45 -16.99 -1.35 -10.01
N GLU A 46 -18.10 -1.90 -9.52
CA GLU A 46 -19.39 -1.88 -10.23
C GLU A 46 -20.03 -0.49 -10.21
N LEU A 47 -19.93 0.23 -9.08
CA LEU A 47 -20.59 1.54 -8.92
C LEU A 47 -19.88 2.65 -9.68
N TYR A 48 -18.55 2.63 -9.71
CA TYR A 48 -17.75 3.72 -10.25
C TYR A 48 -16.93 3.33 -11.48
N GLY A 49 -17.06 2.07 -11.93
CA GLY A 49 -16.17 1.50 -12.93
C GLY A 49 -14.76 1.33 -12.39
N VAL A 50 -13.96 0.51 -13.07
CA VAL A 50 -12.51 0.58 -12.92
C VAL A 50 -12.05 1.86 -13.62
N PRO A 51 -11.43 2.85 -12.95
CA PRO A 51 -10.80 3.94 -13.66
C PRO A 51 -9.72 3.33 -14.55
N ASP A 52 -9.89 3.47 -15.86
CA ASP A 52 -8.97 3.00 -16.88
C ASP A 52 -7.63 3.75 -16.73
N ALA A 53 -6.78 3.27 -15.83
CA ALA A 53 -5.42 3.76 -15.62
C ALA A 53 -4.60 2.66 -14.91
N ALA A 54 -3.88 1.92 -15.75
CA ALA A 54 -2.71 1.11 -15.41
C ALA A 54 -2.91 -0.11 -14.48
N ALA A 55 -3.12 -1.26 -15.13
CA ALA A 55 -2.57 -2.59 -14.85
C ALA A 55 -2.75 -3.24 -13.46
N PRO A 56 -3.02 -4.56 -13.42
CA PRO A 56 -3.49 -5.24 -12.23
C PRO A 56 -2.36 -5.55 -11.25
N SER A 57 -2.38 -4.92 -10.08
CA SER A 57 -1.81 -5.53 -8.88
C SER A 57 -2.71 -6.70 -8.45
N LYS A 58 -2.63 -7.82 -9.17
CA LYS A 58 -3.03 -9.13 -8.63
C LYS A 58 -2.10 -9.44 -7.46
N SER A 59 -2.53 -9.16 -6.25
CA SER A 59 -2.08 -9.92 -5.08
C SER A 59 -3.31 -10.51 -4.39
N LYS A 60 -3.74 -11.63 -4.97
CA LYS A 60 -4.67 -12.58 -4.37
C LYS A 60 -4.06 -13.06 -3.05
N LYS A 61 -4.86 -13.00 -1.99
CA LYS A 61 -4.54 -13.48 -0.64
C LYS A 61 -3.96 -14.90 -0.67
N THR A 62 -2.84 -15.13 0.02
CA THR A 62 -2.51 -16.33 0.81
C THR A 62 -1.36 -15.96 1.75
N ASN A 63 -1.63 -15.91 3.05
CA ASN A 63 -1.19 -16.93 4.01
C ASN A 63 0.33 -17.18 4.02
N VAL A 64 0.97 -16.69 5.09
CA VAL A 64 2.20 -17.21 5.72
C VAL A 64 3.14 -18.00 4.81
N ARG A 65 4.30 -17.41 4.48
CA ARG A 65 5.54 -18.20 4.38
C ARG A 65 6.75 -17.37 4.76
N LYS A 66 7.40 -17.89 5.81
CA LYS A 66 8.64 -17.48 6.45
C LYS A 66 9.71 -17.03 5.44
N SER A 67 10.44 -15.98 5.81
CA SER A 67 11.70 -15.55 5.20
C SER A 67 12.52 -16.74 4.65
N PRO A 68 13.06 -16.71 3.42
CA PRO A 68 14.03 -17.71 2.99
C PRO A 68 15.36 -17.42 3.69
N SER A 69 15.44 -17.82 4.95
CA SER A 69 16.72 -18.03 5.62
C SER A 69 17.50 -19.05 4.80
N ALA A 70 18.62 -18.60 4.25
CA ALA A 70 19.70 -19.37 3.63
C ALA A 70 19.24 -20.55 2.74
N ARG A 71 19.27 -20.34 1.41
CA ARG A 71 19.38 -21.45 0.44
C ARG A 71 20.52 -22.37 0.89
N LYS A 72 20.19 -23.51 1.49
CA LYS A 72 21.18 -24.55 1.77
C LYS A 72 21.56 -25.18 0.44
N LEU A 73 22.74 -24.82 -0.05
CA LEU A 73 23.43 -25.58 -1.10
C LEU A 73 23.50 -27.03 -0.61
N GLY A 74 23.00 -27.96 -1.42
CA GLY A 74 22.90 -29.38 -1.07
C GLY A 74 24.23 -29.90 -0.54
N LYS A 75 24.18 -30.78 0.46
CA LYS A 75 25.40 -31.37 1.04
C LYS A 75 26.09 -32.21 -0.05
N VAL A 76 27.15 -31.65 -0.65
CA VAL A 76 28.07 -32.39 -1.53
C VAL A 76 28.64 -33.57 -0.74
N ALA A 77 28.74 -34.75 -1.35
CA ALA A 77 29.32 -35.92 -0.70
C ALA A 77 30.77 -35.59 -0.22
N PRO A 78 31.22 -36.10 0.94
CA PRO A 78 32.53 -35.76 1.52
C PRO A 78 33.70 -35.92 0.55
N LYS A 79 33.61 -36.89 -0.37
CA LYS A 79 34.63 -37.17 -1.40
C LYS A 79 34.91 -35.97 -2.32
N TYR A 80 33.98 -35.03 -2.48
CA TYR A 80 34.09 -33.90 -3.40
C TYR A 80 33.95 -32.54 -2.71
N ARG A 81 34.05 -32.47 -1.36
CA ARG A 81 34.10 -31.18 -0.67
C ARG A 81 35.50 -30.57 -0.78
N ASN A 82 35.58 -29.31 -1.20
CA ASN A 82 36.78 -28.50 -1.04
C ASN A 82 36.82 -27.96 0.40
N PRO A 83 37.85 -28.27 1.21
CA PRO A 83 37.91 -27.85 2.61
C PRO A 83 38.19 -26.34 2.80
N ALA A 84 38.51 -25.60 1.75
CA ALA A 84 38.92 -24.19 1.82
C ALA A 84 37.83 -23.15 1.49
N ASN A 85 36.55 -23.56 1.44
CA ASN A 85 35.40 -22.65 1.22
C ASN A 85 34.50 -22.53 2.45
#